data_AF-A0A8B9VHP9-F1
#
_entry.id   AF-A0A8B9VHP9-F1
#
_cell.length_a   1.000
_cell.length_b   1.000
_cell.length_c   1.000
_cell.angle_alpha   90.00
_cell.angle_beta   90.00
_cell.angle_gamma   90.00
#
_symmetry.space_group_name_H-M   'P 1'
#
loop_
_entity.id
_entity.type
_entity.pdbx_description
1 polymer ?
#
loop_
_entity_poly.entity_id
_entity_poly.type
_entity_poly.pdbx_seq_one_letter_code
_entity_poly.pdbx_strand_id
1 'polypeptide(L)'
;MEEKKKEEKPEEQLLEEYTFQKALLEFQIETKEAAIDQVLCNLKQVEEKNKEYHERNNRLKEEQQAHIRHILRKIEEKEKEQDEKAVVTRDDVEESLQATWQYTKDKEQLLKDLRSRMEETEQRLSAKQSERDYWLEYKNVGSKIHANKIKNLEKNIQEVKDDLHRATEYYRKALKAVKEENDRLVELYTKKSKEQAQESAVRYLDKSSIREIEENEWLKEKVKVYRKEVRDLKASIQLLEEENINLVTNLIDGKLRNLKVPRHLCLTQAAGLQGEFSQDEIKAVEPREYSAKTDGEESLKSAAVPCQKRKSSPKIQSETEDGKPQDSDEELQEKSLTPLLNSLYEVEQDFQEYLKLGPLESKLMCVIGRAMPIHKEPEEMPGRSPTEGGSTAKSNRHITAEMIKALTKEQVG
;
A
#
# COMPACT_ATOMS: atom_id res chain seq x y z
N MET A 1 -201.59 -47.06 55.81
CA MET A 1 -200.58 -47.37 56.83
C MET A 1 -199.21 -47.08 56.23
N GLU A 2 -198.28 -46.72 57.11
CA GLU A 2 -196.99 -46.06 56.86
C GLU A 2 -196.03 -46.70 55.85
N GLU A 3 -195.06 -45.85 55.50
CA GLU A 3 -193.67 -46.10 55.11
C GLU A 3 -193.21 -45.92 53.64
N LYS A 4 -192.15 -45.09 53.56
CA LYS A 4 -191.05 -45.00 52.59
C LYS A 4 -191.34 -44.44 51.21
N LYS A 5 -190.88 -43.20 50.96
CA LYS A 5 -190.38 -42.77 49.65
C LYS A 5 -189.13 -41.90 49.76
N LYS A 6 -188.15 -42.31 48.96
CA LYS A 6 -186.81 -41.76 48.76
C LYS A 6 -186.85 -40.34 48.19
N GLU A 7 -185.95 -39.49 48.68
CA GLU A 7 -185.49 -38.27 48.03
C GLU A 7 -184.31 -38.60 47.09
N GLU A 8 -184.31 -38.01 45.90
CA GLU A 8 -183.28 -38.16 44.89
C GLU A 8 -183.13 -36.81 44.15
N LYS A 9 -181.94 -36.20 44.23
CA LYS A 9 -181.33 -35.15 43.37
C LYS A 9 -180.03 -34.62 44.02
N PRO A 10 -179.06 -34.05 43.29
CA PRO A 10 -178.61 -34.35 41.91
C PRO A 10 -177.06 -34.50 41.78
N GLU A 11 -176.62 -35.19 40.71
CA GLU A 11 -175.24 -35.66 40.41
C GLU A 11 -174.35 -34.67 39.62
N GLU A 12 -174.73 -33.41 39.47
CA GLU A 12 -174.01 -32.47 38.58
C GLU A 12 -172.74 -31.83 39.16
N GLN A 13 -172.48 -31.95 40.47
CA GLN A 13 -171.22 -31.48 41.07
C GLN A 13 -170.06 -32.49 40.93
N LEU A 14 -170.37 -33.78 40.71
CA LEU A 14 -169.35 -34.85 40.66
C LEU A 14 -168.67 -34.96 39.30
N LEU A 15 -169.30 -34.50 38.20
CA LEU A 15 -168.77 -34.64 36.85
C LEU A 15 -167.69 -33.58 36.53
N GLU A 16 -167.85 -32.35 37.04
CA GLU A 16 -166.82 -31.29 36.96
C GLU A 16 -165.63 -31.59 37.88
N GLU A 17 -165.87 -32.17 39.05
CA GLU A 17 -164.79 -32.60 39.96
C GLU A 17 -164.00 -33.79 39.40
N TYR A 18 -164.68 -34.74 38.76
CA TYR A 18 -164.04 -35.89 38.10
C TYR A 18 -163.25 -35.51 36.84
N THR A 19 -163.77 -34.59 36.02
CA THR A 19 -163.05 -34.08 34.85
C THR A 19 -161.84 -33.23 35.24
N PHE A 20 -161.93 -32.44 36.30
CA PHE A 20 -160.79 -31.72 36.87
C PHE A 20 -159.73 -32.65 37.46
N GLN A 21 -160.13 -33.69 38.22
CA GLN A 21 -159.21 -34.69 38.75
C GLN A 21 -158.49 -35.48 37.64
N LYS A 22 -159.21 -35.80 36.54
CA LYS A 22 -158.62 -36.46 35.37
C LYS A 22 -157.62 -35.55 34.64
N ALA A 23 -157.95 -34.28 34.41
CA ALA A 23 -157.06 -33.32 33.80
C ALA A 23 -155.81 -33.03 34.67
N LEU A 24 -155.97 -33.01 36.00
CA LEU A 24 -154.86 -32.90 36.95
C LEU A 24 -153.93 -34.11 36.89
N LEU A 25 -154.49 -35.33 36.80
CA LEU A 25 -153.71 -36.55 36.65
C LEU A 25 -152.98 -36.60 35.31
N GLU A 26 -153.63 -36.18 34.23
CA GLU A 26 -153.04 -36.12 32.89
C GLU A 26 -151.91 -35.09 32.82
N PHE A 27 -152.08 -33.91 33.42
CA PHE A 27 -151.00 -32.94 33.60
C PHE A 27 -149.85 -33.49 34.46
N GLN A 28 -150.15 -34.24 35.52
CA GLN A 28 -149.13 -34.89 36.34
C GLN A 28 -148.38 -35.97 35.56
N ILE A 29 -149.06 -36.75 34.72
CA ILE A 29 -148.46 -37.75 33.83
C ILE A 29 -147.58 -37.05 32.80
N GLU A 30 -148.07 -36.04 32.11
CA GLU A 30 -147.32 -35.27 31.11
C GLU A 30 -146.09 -34.60 31.73
N THR A 31 -146.21 -34.07 32.96
CA THR A 31 -145.07 -33.53 33.72
C THR A 31 -144.03 -34.60 34.04
N LYS A 32 -144.47 -35.82 34.36
CA LYS A 32 -143.57 -36.97 34.64
C LYS A 32 -142.96 -37.54 33.37
N GLU A 33 -143.71 -37.62 32.28
CA GLU A 33 -143.23 -38.05 30.97
C GLU A 33 -142.20 -37.05 30.41
N ALA A 34 -142.46 -35.75 30.49
CA ALA A 34 -141.49 -34.72 30.15
C ALA A 34 -140.22 -34.81 31.03
N ALA A 35 -140.37 -35.14 32.32
CA ALA A 35 -139.24 -35.39 33.21
C ALA A 35 -138.46 -36.67 32.82
N ILE A 36 -139.16 -37.73 32.40
CA ILE A 36 -138.54 -38.97 31.90
C ILE A 36 -137.80 -38.71 30.59
N ASP A 37 -138.40 -37.99 29.65
CA ASP A 37 -137.77 -37.62 28.38
C ASP A 37 -136.54 -36.75 28.60
N GLN A 38 -136.60 -35.81 29.55
CA GLN A 38 -135.45 -35.02 29.96
C GLN A 38 -134.33 -35.92 30.54
N VAL A 39 -134.67 -36.89 31.39
CA VAL A 39 -133.71 -37.86 31.93
C VAL A 39 -133.14 -38.76 30.83
N LEU A 40 -133.95 -39.22 29.87
CA LEU A 40 -133.50 -40.04 28.74
C LEU A 40 -132.60 -39.25 27.79
N CYS A 41 -132.89 -37.97 27.54
CA CYS A 41 -132.02 -37.08 26.79
C CYS A 41 -130.67 -36.88 27.51
N ASN A 42 -130.71 -36.65 28.83
CA ASN A 42 -129.51 -36.55 29.65
C ASN A 42 -128.72 -37.88 29.65
N LEU A 43 -129.39 -39.02 29.74
CA LEU A 43 -128.78 -40.35 29.69
C LEU A 43 -128.04 -40.55 28.36
N LYS A 44 -128.71 -40.27 27.23
CA LYS A 44 -128.09 -40.34 25.90
C LYS A 44 -126.87 -39.42 25.78
N GLN A 45 -126.95 -38.20 26.31
CA GLN A 45 -125.83 -37.26 26.31
C GLN A 45 -124.65 -37.77 27.16
N VAL A 46 -124.93 -38.40 28.30
CA VAL A 46 -123.89 -39.01 29.15
C VAL A 46 -123.27 -40.23 28.47
N GLU A 47 -124.07 -41.07 27.81
CA GLU A 47 -123.58 -42.22 27.04
C GLU A 47 -122.68 -41.79 25.88
N GLU A 48 -123.05 -40.73 25.16
CA GLU A 48 -122.24 -40.16 24.08
C GLU A 48 -120.91 -39.60 24.62
N LYS A 49 -120.96 -38.80 25.69
CA LYS A 49 -119.75 -38.33 26.38
C LYS A 49 -118.88 -39.48 26.88
N ASN A 50 -119.48 -40.56 27.39
CA ASN A 50 -118.73 -41.72 27.86
C ASN A 50 -118.00 -42.43 26.70
N LYS A 51 -118.64 -42.54 25.53
CA LYS A 51 -117.99 -43.05 24.31
C LYS A 51 -116.83 -42.16 23.88
N GLU A 52 -117.03 -40.84 23.85
CA GLU A 52 -115.96 -39.87 23.53
C GLU A 52 -114.78 -39.98 24.51
N TYR A 53 -115.03 -40.14 25.81
CA TYR A 53 -113.99 -40.36 26.80
C TYR A 53 -113.24 -41.67 26.57
N HIS A 54 -113.94 -42.75 26.23
CA HIS A 54 -113.30 -44.02 25.90
C HIS A 54 -112.41 -43.91 24.65
N GLU A 55 -112.88 -43.25 23.59
CA GLU A 55 -112.07 -43.01 22.39
C GLU A 55 -110.86 -42.11 22.68
N ARG A 56 -111.05 -41.04 23.45
CA ARG A 56 -109.95 -40.14 23.85
C ARG A 56 -108.91 -40.89 24.68
N ASN A 57 -109.35 -41.75 25.59
CA ASN A 57 -108.46 -42.57 26.40
C ASN A 57 -107.70 -43.59 25.53
N ASN A 58 -108.35 -44.19 24.53
CA ASN A 58 -107.69 -45.10 23.60
C ASN A 58 -106.64 -44.37 22.75
N ARG A 59 -106.98 -43.20 22.19
CA ARG A 59 -106.02 -42.34 21.46
C ARG A 59 -104.82 -41.97 22.34
N LEU A 60 -105.06 -41.58 23.60
CA LEU A 60 -103.98 -41.26 24.53
C LEU A 60 -103.09 -42.46 24.84
N LYS A 61 -103.66 -43.65 25.00
CA LYS A 61 -102.88 -44.88 25.21
C LYS A 61 -102.04 -45.23 23.98
N GLU A 62 -102.58 -45.07 22.78
CA GLU A 62 -101.84 -45.28 21.53
C GLU A 62 -100.68 -44.29 21.38
N GLU A 63 -100.90 -43.01 21.70
CA GLU A 63 -99.86 -41.98 21.72
C GLU A 63 -98.77 -42.31 22.75
N GLN A 64 -99.15 -42.68 23.97
CA GLN A 64 -98.21 -43.11 25.01
C GLN A 64 -97.41 -44.33 24.55
N GLN A 65 -98.06 -45.32 23.95
CA GLN A 65 -97.39 -46.52 23.46
C GLN A 65 -96.46 -46.18 22.28
N ALA A 66 -96.84 -45.26 21.40
CA ALA A 66 -95.98 -44.77 20.33
C ALA A 66 -94.76 -44.03 20.88
N HIS A 67 -94.94 -43.20 21.92
CA HIS A 67 -93.84 -42.52 22.58
C HIS A 67 -92.87 -43.48 23.26
N ILE A 68 -93.39 -44.48 23.97
CA ILE A 68 -92.58 -45.55 24.58
C ILE A 68 -91.79 -46.29 23.49
N ARG A 69 -92.44 -46.69 22.38
CA ARG A 69 -91.75 -47.34 21.26
C ARG A 69 -90.65 -46.46 20.65
N HIS A 70 -90.88 -45.16 20.55
CA HIS A 70 -89.90 -44.21 20.03
C HIS A 70 -88.70 -44.06 20.97
N ILE A 71 -88.94 -43.99 22.29
CA ILE A 71 -87.87 -43.95 23.29
C ILE A 71 -87.05 -45.25 23.23
N LEU A 72 -87.71 -46.41 23.20
CA LEU A 72 -87.02 -47.71 23.11
C LEU A 72 -86.13 -47.77 21.87
N ARG A 73 -86.64 -47.34 20.70
CA ARG A 73 -85.84 -47.30 19.47
C ARG A 73 -84.61 -46.39 19.60
N LYS A 74 -84.75 -45.21 20.20
CA LYS A 74 -83.61 -44.30 20.45
C LYS A 74 -82.58 -44.87 21.41
N ILE A 75 -83.02 -45.69 22.38
CA ILE A 75 -82.12 -46.40 23.29
C ILE A 75 -81.36 -47.48 22.51
N GLU A 76 -82.07 -48.31 21.73
CA GLU A 76 -81.46 -49.34 20.88
C GLU A 76 -80.48 -48.76 19.84
N GLU A 77 -80.79 -47.62 19.22
CA GLU A 77 -79.89 -46.92 18.29
C GLU A 77 -78.60 -46.48 18.99
N LYS A 78 -78.70 -45.92 20.21
CA LYS A 78 -77.52 -45.52 21.00
C LYS A 78 -76.73 -46.71 21.52
N GLU A 79 -77.38 -47.81 21.87
CA GLU A 79 -76.71 -49.07 22.24
C GLU A 79 -75.95 -49.62 21.04
N LYS A 80 -76.54 -49.65 19.84
CA LYS A 80 -75.84 -50.03 18.61
C LYS A 80 -74.66 -49.11 18.31
N GLU A 81 -74.80 -47.79 18.44
CA GLU A 81 -73.68 -46.84 18.29
C GLU A 81 -72.57 -47.07 19.33
N GLN A 82 -72.91 -47.59 20.52
CA GLN A 82 -71.94 -47.96 21.55
C GLN A 82 -71.28 -49.31 21.28
N ASP A 83 -72.03 -50.29 20.77
CA ASP A 83 -71.51 -51.60 20.36
C ASP A 83 -70.69 -51.52 19.07
N GLU A 84 -71.04 -50.61 18.15
CA GLU A 84 -70.30 -50.29 16.92
C GLU A 84 -69.03 -49.48 17.18
N LYS A 85 -68.95 -48.75 18.30
CA LYS A 85 -67.66 -48.22 18.78
C LYS A 85 -66.80 -49.40 19.17
N ALA A 86 -65.99 -49.85 18.20
CA ALA A 86 -64.99 -50.90 18.33
C ALA A 86 -64.37 -50.82 19.72
N VAL A 87 -64.56 -51.89 20.51
CA VAL A 87 -64.05 -52.02 21.87
C VAL A 87 -62.56 -51.70 21.81
N VAL A 88 -62.20 -50.51 22.32
CA VAL A 88 -60.79 -50.08 22.36
C VAL A 88 -60.08 -51.09 23.24
N THR A 89 -59.29 -51.94 22.61
CA THR A 89 -58.56 -52.97 23.32
C THR A 89 -57.49 -52.30 24.15
N ARG A 90 -57.13 -52.90 25.29
CA ARG A 90 -56.03 -52.41 26.12
C ARG A 90 -54.76 -52.21 25.28
N ASP A 91 -54.53 -53.10 24.32
CA ASP A 91 -53.38 -53.08 23.42
C ASP A 91 -53.40 -51.84 22.49
N ASP A 92 -54.56 -51.41 21.98
CA ASP A 92 -54.67 -50.19 21.14
C ASP A 92 -54.33 -48.92 21.94
N VAL A 93 -54.73 -48.88 23.22
CA VAL A 93 -54.36 -47.78 24.13
C VAL A 93 -52.87 -47.81 24.41
N GLU A 94 -52.30 -49.00 24.64
CA GLU A 94 -50.88 -49.18 24.92
C GLU A 94 -50.02 -48.80 23.70
N GLU A 95 -50.41 -49.19 22.48
CA GLU A 95 -49.75 -48.78 21.24
C GLU A 95 -49.84 -47.27 21.01
N SER A 96 -51.01 -46.65 21.22
CA SER A 96 -51.18 -45.20 21.09
C SER A 96 -50.35 -44.44 22.14
N LEU A 97 -50.28 -44.95 23.37
CA LEU A 97 -49.47 -44.38 24.43
C LEU A 97 -47.96 -44.53 24.13
N GLN A 98 -47.55 -45.68 23.59
CA GLN A 98 -46.18 -45.91 23.18
C GLN A 98 -45.78 -45.01 21.99
N ALA A 99 -46.67 -44.82 21.01
CA ALA A 99 -46.45 -43.92 19.88
C ALA A 99 -46.33 -42.46 20.33
N THR A 100 -47.20 -42.00 21.23
CA THR A 100 -47.13 -40.63 21.78
C THR A 100 -45.90 -40.42 22.67
N TRP A 101 -45.48 -41.44 23.42
CA TRP A 101 -44.24 -41.41 24.19
C TRP A 101 -43.02 -41.32 23.27
N GLN A 102 -42.94 -42.16 22.23
CA GLN A 102 -41.84 -42.12 21.27
C GLN A 102 -41.78 -40.79 20.53
N TYR A 103 -42.91 -40.28 20.08
CA TYR A 103 -43.01 -38.95 19.47
C TYR A 103 -42.49 -37.83 20.38
N THR A 104 -42.83 -37.89 21.67
CA THR A 104 -42.37 -36.90 22.65
C THR A 104 -40.87 -36.98 22.84
N LYS A 105 -40.32 -38.20 22.93
CA LYS A 105 -38.89 -38.46 23.05
C LYS A 105 -38.11 -37.98 21.82
N ASP A 106 -38.61 -38.26 20.62
CA ASP A 106 -37.99 -37.81 19.37
C ASP A 106 -37.97 -36.28 19.27
N LYS A 107 -39.06 -35.62 19.69
CA LYS A 107 -39.11 -34.16 19.78
C LYS A 107 -38.15 -33.59 20.81
N GLU A 108 -38.04 -34.22 21.98
CA GLU A 108 -37.10 -33.79 23.01
C GLU A 108 -35.66 -33.89 22.52
N GLN A 109 -35.32 -34.99 21.83
CA GLN A 109 -34.01 -35.15 21.21
C GLN A 109 -33.76 -34.08 20.15
N LEU A 110 -34.72 -33.83 19.26
CA LEU A 110 -34.62 -32.76 18.25
C LEU A 110 -34.41 -31.38 18.90
N LEU A 111 -35.14 -31.07 19.97
CA LEU A 111 -34.98 -29.82 20.69
C LEU A 111 -33.59 -29.71 21.33
N LYS A 112 -33.06 -30.81 21.85
CA LYS A 112 -31.71 -30.87 22.41
C LYS A 112 -30.65 -30.61 21.32
N ASP A 113 -30.78 -31.26 20.17
CA ASP A 113 -29.85 -31.09 19.04
C ASP A 113 -29.89 -29.64 18.50
N LEU A 114 -31.09 -29.04 18.39
CA LEU A 114 -31.25 -27.64 18.00
C LEU A 114 -30.63 -26.69 19.02
N ARG A 115 -30.74 -26.97 20.33
CA ARG A 115 -30.09 -26.16 21.38
C ARG A 115 -28.57 -26.25 21.28
N SER A 116 -28.01 -27.45 21.11
CA SER A 116 -26.56 -27.62 20.92
C SER A 116 -26.05 -26.85 19.70
N ARG A 117 -26.75 -26.97 18.57
CA ARG A 117 -26.41 -26.21 17.36
C ARG A 117 -26.53 -24.69 17.56
N MET A 118 -27.54 -24.23 18.30
CA MET A 118 -27.70 -22.80 18.62
C MET A 118 -26.53 -22.29 19.46
N GLU A 119 -26.16 -23.03 20.49
CA GLU A 119 -25.03 -22.70 21.37
C GLU A 119 -23.70 -22.68 20.61
N GLU A 120 -23.44 -23.67 19.75
CA GLU A 120 -22.27 -23.68 18.86
C GLU A 120 -22.24 -22.45 17.95
N THR A 121 -23.38 -22.08 17.37
CA THR A 121 -23.46 -20.89 16.51
C THR A 121 -23.24 -19.60 17.30
N GLU A 122 -23.73 -19.52 18.54
CA GLU A 122 -23.56 -18.35 19.40
C GLU A 122 -22.10 -18.18 19.85
N GLN A 123 -21.40 -19.28 20.15
CA GLN A 123 -19.96 -19.27 20.41
C GLN A 123 -19.16 -18.80 19.20
N ARG A 124 -19.48 -19.30 18.00
CA ARG A 124 -18.84 -18.85 16.75
C ARG A 124 -19.11 -17.37 16.48
N LEU A 125 -20.33 -16.90 16.74
CA LEU A 125 -20.72 -15.50 16.60
C LEU A 125 -19.91 -14.62 17.57
N SER A 126 -19.80 -15.03 18.83
CA SER A 126 -19.03 -14.32 19.85
C SER A 126 -17.55 -14.22 19.48
N ALA A 127 -16.94 -15.31 18.98
CA ALA A 127 -15.57 -15.29 18.49
C ALA A 127 -15.40 -14.29 17.34
N LYS A 128 -16.32 -14.29 16.35
CA LYS A 128 -16.29 -13.34 15.23
C LYS A 128 -16.52 -11.89 15.67
N GLN A 129 -17.35 -11.67 16.68
CA GLN A 129 -17.54 -10.36 17.29
C GLN A 129 -16.23 -9.86 17.90
N SER A 130 -15.54 -10.68 18.68
CA SER A 130 -14.25 -10.33 19.29
C SER A 130 -13.17 -10.02 18.24
N GLU A 131 -13.13 -10.78 17.14
CA GLU A 131 -12.23 -10.52 16.01
C GLU A 131 -12.53 -9.17 15.35
N ARG A 132 -13.82 -8.87 15.12
CA ARG A 132 -14.23 -7.57 14.58
C ARG A 132 -13.81 -6.43 15.50
N ASP A 133 -14.01 -6.58 16.80
CA ASP A 133 -13.67 -5.55 17.78
C ASP A 133 -12.16 -5.31 17.84
N TYR A 134 -11.37 -6.38 17.78
CA TYR A 134 -9.91 -6.29 17.63
C TYR A 134 -9.50 -5.51 16.38
N TRP A 135 -10.07 -5.83 15.22
CA TRP A 135 -9.75 -5.13 13.97
C TRP A 135 -10.19 -3.67 14.00
N LEU A 136 -11.30 -3.36 14.67
CA LEU A 136 -11.78 -2.00 14.84
C LEU A 136 -10.83 -1.18 15.75
N GLU A 137 -10.36 -1.78 16.84
CA GLU A 137 -9.34 -1.17 17.71
C GLU A 137 -8.02 -0.95 16.95
N TYR A 138 -7.57 -1.95 16.19
CA TYR A 138 -6.40 -1.81 15.36
C TYR A 138 -6.59 -0.69 14.33
N LYS A 139 -7.72 -0.62 13.63
CA LYS A 139 -7.98 0.45 12.65
C LYS A 139 -7.96 1.83 13.30
N ASN A 140 -8.55 1.98 14.49
CA ASN A 140 -8.71 3.28 15.14
C ASN A 140 -7.45 3.78 15.85
N VAL A 141 -6.70 2.86 16.48
CA VAL A 141 -5.57 3.16 17.35
C VAL A 141 -4.28 2.54 16.83
N GLY A 142 -4.25 1.22 16.63
CA GLY A 142 -3.04 0.49 16.21
C GLY A 142 -2.43 1.01 14.91
N SER A 143 -3.28 1.28 13.91
CA SER A 143 -2.91 1.83 12.61
C SER A 143 -2.24 3.19 12.74
N LYS A 144 -2.73 4.07 13.63
CA LYS A 144 -2.12 5.38 13.88
C LYS A 144 -0.75 5.24 14.55
N ILE A 145 -0.62 4.31 15.51
CA ILE A 145 0.65 4.03 16.18
C ILE A 145 1.67 3.50 15.16
N HIS A 146 1.27 2.54 14.31
CA HIS A 146 2.12 1.98 13.27
C HIS A 146 2.49 3.02 12.22
N ALA A 147 1.54 3.86 11.78
CA ALA A 147 1.81 4.96 10.86
C ALA A 147 2.83 5.96 11.43
N ASN A 148 2.70 6.32 12.71
CA ASN A 148 3.67 7.18 13.38
C ASN A 148 5.06 6.51 13.47
N LYS A 149 5.09 5.20 13.77
CA LYS A 149 6.35 4.45 13.81
C LYS A 149 7.02 4.40 12.44
N ILE A 150 6.26 4.15 11.38
CA ILE A 150 6.74 4.17 10.00
C ILE A 150 7.30 5.55 9.66
N LYS A 151 6.55 6.62 9.92
CA LYS A 151 6.98 8.01 9.69
C LYS A 151 8.29 8.34 10.41
N ASN A 152 8.45 7.89 11.65
CA ASN A 152 9.70 8.10 12.41
C ASN A 152 10.86 7.31 11.80
N LEU A 153 10.64 6.08 11.35
CA LEU A 153 11.67 5.29 10.67
C LEU A 153 12.06 5.90 9.33
N GLU A 154 11.10 6.39 8.55
CA GLU A 154 11.36 7.10 7.29
C GLU A 154 12.20 8.35 7.52
N LYS A 155 11.89 9.13 8.56
CA LYS A 155 12.69 10.28 8.97
C LYS A 155 14.13 9.87 9.32
N ASN A 156 14.31 8.85 10.14
CA ASN A 156 15.65 8.36 10.52
C ASN A 156 16.44 7.87 9.29
N ILE A 157 15.78 7.17 8.36
CA ILE A 157 16.40 6.74 7.10
C ILE A 157 16.86 7.95 6.28
N GLN A 158 16.05 9.00 6.21
CA GLN A 158 16.42 10.22 5.50
C GLN A 158 17.61 10.93 6.17
N GLU A 159 17.61 11.04 7.50
CA GLU A 159 18.73 11.63 8.25
C GLU A 159 20.04 10.88 8.00
N VAL A 160 20.02 9.54 8.05
CA VAL A 160 21.20 8.71 7.75
C VAL A 160 21.65 8.89 6.31
N LYS A 161 20.74 9.03 5.34
CA LYS A 161 21.09 9.32 3.94
C LYS A 161 21.76 10.68 3.80
N ASP A 162 21.25 11.70 4.46
CA ASP A 162 21.80 13.06 4.43
C ASP A 162 23.18 13.10 5.08
N ASP A 163 23.38 12.37 6.19
CA ASP A 163 24.69 12.21 6.84
C ASP A 163 25.70 11.48 5.96
N LEU A 164 25.29 10.39 5.31
CA LEU A 164 26.12 9.68 4.34
C LEU A 164 26.53 10.60 3.18
N HIS A 165 25.58 11.39 2.66
CA HIS A 165 25.87 12.34 1.58
C HIS A 165 26.86 13.41 2.05
N ARG A 166 26.65 14.00 3.23
CA ARG A 166 27.58 14.98 3.84
C ARG A 166 28.98 14.40 4.04
N ALA A 167 29.08 13.18 4.57
CA ALA A 167 30.36 12.50 4.76
C ALA A 167 31.05 12.22 3.41
N THR A 168 30.29 11.79 2.41
CA THR A 168 30.81 11.55 1.05
C THR A 168 31.36 12.83 0.42
N GLU A 169 30.64 13.95 0.55
CA GLU A 169 31.14 15.25 0.06
C GLU A 169 32.38 15.71 0.82
N TYR A 170 32.43 15.49 2.14
CA TYR A 170 33.61 15.79 2.95
C TYR A 170 34.83 15.00 2.46
N TYR A 171 34.71 13.68 2.34
CA TYR A 171 35.81 12.83 1.88
C TYR A 171 36.21 13.12 0.43
N ARG A 172 35.25 13.46 -0.44
CA ARG A 172 35.55 13.89 -1.81
C ARG A 172 36.41 15.16 -1.82
N LYS A 173 36.06 16.15 -1.00
CA LYS A 173 36.83 17.39 -0.87
C LYS A 173 38.22 17.14 -0.28
N ALA A 174 38.30 16.34 0.79
CA ALA A 174 39.57 15.97 1.41
C ALA A 174 40.49 15.24 0.43
N LEU A 175 39.97 14.26 -0.32
CA LEU A 175 40.72 13.55 -1.35
C LEU A 175 41.21 14.49 -2.45
N LYS A 176 40.38 15.44 -2.88
CA LYS A 176 40.77 16.45 -3.88
C LYS A 176 41.93 17.31 -3.36
N ALA A 177 41.84 17.80 -2.12
CA ALA A 177 42.89 18.61 -1.51
C ALA A 177 44.22 17.84 -1.40
N VAL A 178 44.18 16.57 -0.95
CA VAL A 178 45.38 15.73 -0.87
C VAL A 178 45.98 15.45 -2.25
N LYS A 179 45.15 15.23 -3.28
CA LYS A 179 45.64 15.10 -4.66
C LYS A 179 46.35 16.36 -5.14
N GLU A 180 45.74 17.52 -4.95
CA GLU A 180 46.34 18.81 -5.31
C GLU A 180 47.66 19.08 -4.57
N GLU A 181 47.76 18.68 -3.30
CA GLU A 181 49.01 18.77 -2.53
C GLU A 181 50.09 17.81 -3.06
N ASN A 182 49.71 16.56 -3.35
CA ASN A 182 50.62 15.59 -3.94
C ASN A 182 51.13 16.06 -5.32
N ASP A 183 50.26 16.61 -6.16
CA ASP A 183 50.64 17.15 -7.47
C ASP A 183 51.67 18.28 -7.31
N ARG A 184 51.48 19.20 -6.34
CA ARG A 184 52.45 20.25 -6.01
C ARG A 184 53.80 19.69 -5.53
N LEU A 185 53.78 18.67 -4.68
CA LEU A 185 55.00 18.03 -4.19
C LEU A 185 55.75 17.33 -5.33
N VAL A 186 55.05 16.65 -6.22
CA VAL A 186 55.61 16.00 -7.40
C VAL A 186 56.22 17.04 -8.36
N GLU A 187 55.55 18.17 -8.58
CA GLU A 187 56.09 19.28 -9.38
C GLU A 187 57.38 19.84 -8.78
N LEU A 188 57.39 20.09 -7.47
CA LEU A 188 58.57 20.58 -6.75
C LEU A 188 59.74 19.60 -6.84
N TYR A 189 59.49 18.31 -6.60
CA TYR A 189 60.50 17.25 -6.71
C TYR A 189 61.06 17.16 -8.13
N THR A 190 60.17 17.22 -9.14
CA THR A 190 60.56 17.20 -10.56
C THR A 190 61.43 18.41 -10.91
N LYS A 191 61.10 19.61 -10.41
CA LYS A 191 61.90 20.81 -10.62
C LYS A 191 63.29 20.69 -9.99
N LYS A 192 63.36 20.26 -8.73
CA LYS A 192 64.63 20.03 -8.03
C LYS A 192 65.49 18.98 -8.74
N SER A 193 64.88 17.89 -9.22
CA SER A 193 65.56 16.85 -9.99
C SER A 193 66.14 17.40 -11.30
N LYS A 194 65.39 18.24 -12.04
CA LYS A 194 65.90 18.92 -13.24
C LYS A 194 67.07 19.86 -12.93
N GLU A 195 66.97 20.65 -11.87
CA GLU A 195 68.05 21.54 -11.43
C GLU A 195 69.31 20.75 -11.04
N GLN A 196 69.15 19.66 -10.28
CA GLN A 196 70.26 18.79 -9.90
C GLN A 196 70.89 18.09 -11.12
N ALA A 197 70.08 17.67 -12.09
CA ALA A 197 70.57 17.10 -13.35
C ALA A 197 71.37 18.15 -14.16
N GLN A 198 70.88 19.40 -14.22
CA GLN A 198 71.59 20.51 -14.85
C GLN A 198 72.91 20.83 -14.14
N GLU A 199 72.90 20.96 -12.81
CA GLU A 199 74.11 21.21 -12.01
C GLU A 199 75.14 20.07 -12.17
N SER A 200 74.67 18.83 -12.17
CA SER A 200 75.53 17.66 -12.39
C SER A 200 76.12 17.67 -13.79
N ALA A 201 75.33 17.98 -14.83
CA ALA A 201 75.83 18.12 -16.20
C ALA A 201 76.91 19.21 -16.30
N VAL A 202 76.72 20.36 -15.65
CA VAL A 202 77.72 21.44 -15.58
C VAL A 202 78.99 20.96 -14.86
N ARG A 203 78.88 20.22 -13.75
CA ARG A 203 80.03 19.65 -13.04
C ARG A 203 80.87 18.69 -13.89
N TYR A 204 80.26 17.98 -14.83
CA TYR A 204 80.94 17.05 -15.73
C TYR A 204 81.50 17.72 -17.01
N LEU A 205 81.33 19.04 -17.19
CA LEU A 205 82.00 19.76 -18.27
C LEU A 205 83.52 19.80 -18.04
N ASP A 206 84.30 19.66 -19.11
CA ASP A 206 85.75 19.79 -19.02
C ASP A 206 86.17 21.24 -18.73
N LYS A 207 87.33 21.41 -18.09
CA LYS A 207 87.92 22.72 -17.77
C LYS A 207 88.18 23.58 -19.02
N SER A 208 88.35 22.95 -20.18
CA SER A 208 88.42 23.65 -21.48
C SER A 208 87.08 24.30 -21.82
N SER A 209 86.00 23.52 -21.80
CA SER A 209 84.64 23.99 -22.10
C SER A 209 84.15 25.08 -21.16
N ILE A 210 84.47 25.00 -19.85
CA ILE A 210 84.11 26.06 -18.89
C ILE A 210 84.77 27.40 -19.27
N ARG A 211 86.07 27.39 -19.60
CA ARG A 211 86.79 28.60 -20.03
C ARG A 211 86.25 29.17 -21.34
N GLU A 212 85.90 28.32 -22.30
CA GLU A 212 85.28 28.76 -23.54
C GLU A 212 83.94 29.47 -23.31
N ILE A 213 83.13 29.00 -22.34
CA ILE A 213 81.87 29.64 -21.98
C ILE A 213 82.12 31.04 -21.38
N GLU A 214 83.04 31.14 -20.42
CA GLU A 214 83.41 32.42 -19.78
C GLU A 214 83.98 33.44 -20.79
N GLU A 215 84.86 32.99 -21.68
CA GLU A 215 85.43 33.83 -22.75
C GLU A 215 84.33 34.32 -23.70
N ASN A 216 83.41 33.45 -24.10
CA ASN A 216 82.27 33.84 -24.94
C ASN A 216 81.35 34.86 -24.25
N GLU A 217 81.10 34.74 -22.94
CA GLU A 217 80.36 35.75 -22.18
C GLU A 217 81.09 37.10 -22.14
N TRP A 218 82.40 37.07 -21.89
CA TRP A 218 83.23 38.28 -21.90
C TRP A 218 83.24 38.94 -23.29
N LEU A 219 83.42 38.15 -24.35
CA LEU A 219 83.38 38.62 -25.74
C LEU A 219 82.02 39.24 -26.08
N LYS A 220 80.91 38.64 -25.64
CA LYS A 220 79.56 39.21 -25.84
C LYS A 220 79.43 40.58 -25.19
N GLU A 221 79.91 40.74 -23.96
CA GLU A 221 79.85 42.04 -23.27
C GLU A 221 80.75 43.06 -23.96
N LYS A 222 81.95 42.64 -24.37
CA LYS A 222 82.87 43.50 -25.12
C LYS A 222 82.26 43.95 -26.45
N VAL A 223 81.58 43.05 -27.17
CA VAL A 223 80.83 43.37 -28.39
C VAL A 223 79.72 44.38 -28.11
N LYS A 224 79.00 44.29 -26.98
CA LYS A 224 77.99 45.30 -26.60
C LYS A 224 78.61 46.68 -26.39
N VAL A 225 79.80 46.76 -25.77
CA VAL A 225 80.53 48.01 -25.58
C VAL A 225 80.96 48.60 -26.91
N TYR A 226 81.62 47.82 -27.78
CA TYR A 226 82.01 48.31 -29.11
C TYR A 226 80.82 48.74 -29.95
N ARG A 227 79.69 48.03 -29.87
CA ARG A 227 78.44 48.46 -30.52
C ARG A 227 77.91 49.79 -29.98
N LYS A 228 78.17 50.12 -28.71
CA LYS A 228 77.83 51.44 -28.16
C LYS A 228 78.80 52.51 -28.66
N GLU A 229 80.10 52.25 -28.60
CA GLU A 229 81.13 53.18 -29.09
C GLU A 229 80.93 53.50 -30.58
N VAL A 230 80.61 52.50 -31.40
CA VAL A 230 80.28 52.71 -32.82
C VAL A 230 79.03 53.58 -32.98
N ARG A 231 78.00 53.41 -32.14
CA ARG A 231 76.81 54.27 -32.17
C ARG A 231 77.12 55.70 -31.75
N ASP A 232 77.90 55.89 -30.68
CA ASP A 232 78.29 57.21 -30.17
C ASP A 232 79.19 57.94 -31.17
N LEU A 233 80.16 57.23 -31.78
CA LEU A 233 81.01 57.77 -32.83
C LEU A 233 80.20 58.15 -34.08
N LYS A 234 79.25 57.30 -34.49
CA LYS A 234 78.34 57.61 -35.60
C LYS A 234 77.52 58.87 -35.32
N ALA A 235 77.02 59.05 -34.10
CA ALA A 235 76.31 60.26 -33.69
C ALA A 235 77.22 61.51 -33.71
N SER A 236 78.48 61.38 -33.25
CA SER A 236 79.45 62.47 -33.30
C SER A 236 79.84 62.87 -34.72
N ILE A 237 79.97 61.90 -35.64
CA ILE A 237 80.23 62.17 -37.05
C ILE A 237 79.04 62.91 -37.67
N GLN A 238 77.81 62.46 -37.42
CA GLN A 238 76.60 63.14 -37.90
C GLN A 238 76.52 64.60 -37.40
N LEU A 239 76.82 64.84 -36.12
CA LEU A 239 76.85 66.20 -35.57
C LEU A 239 77.93 67.07 -36.24
N LEU A 240 79.13 66.52 -36.46
CA LEU A 240 80.20 67.24 -37.16
C LEU A 240 79.85 67.51 -38.63
N GLU A 241 79.19 66.56 -39.31
CA GLU A 241 78.68 66.75 -40.66
C GLU A 241 77.63 67.87 -40.70
N GLU A 242 76.69 67.91 -39.74
CA GLU A 242 75.71 68.98 -39.58
C GLU A 242 76.37 70.34 -39.32
N GLU A 243 77.35 70.41 -38.41
CA GLU A 243 78.12 71.63 -38.12
C GLU A 243 78.89 72.12 -39.35
N ASN A 244 79.56 71.23 -40.08
CA ASN A 244 80.27 71.56 -41.31
C ASN A 244 79.31 72.07 -42.39
N ILE A 245 78.15 71.42 -42.58
CA ILE A 245 77.11 71.89 -43.50
C ILE A 245 76.64 73.29 -43.10
N ASN A 246 76.43 73.54 -41.80
CA ASN A 246 76.04 74.85 -41.29
C ASN A 246 77.12 75.92 -41.54
N LEU A 247 78.39 75.60 -41.29
CA LEU A 247 79.52 76.51 -41.56
C LEU A 247 79.65 76.83 -43.05
N VAL A 248 79.56 75.82 -43.92
CA VAL A 248 79.59 76.01 -45.38
C VAL A 248 78.39 76.85 -45.82
N THR A 249 77.19 76.59 -45.28
CA THR A 249 75.99 77.39 -45.55
C THR A 249 76.18 78.85 -45.11
N ASN A 250 76.76 79.09 -43.94
CA ASN A 250 77.08 80.43 -43.45
C ASN A 250 78.14 81.14 -44.30
N LEU A 251 79.16 80.42 -44.79
CA LEU A 251 80.16 80.97 -45.70
C LEU A 251 79.54 81.36 -47.05
N ILE A 252 78.69 80.49 -47.60
CA ILE A 252 77.93 80.76 -48.82
C ILE A 252 77.04 81.99 -48.60
N ASP A 253 76.37 82.10 -47.46
CA ASP A 253 75.57 83.27 -47.10
C ASP A 253 76.37 84.55 -46.97
N GLY A 254 77.54 84.48 -46.32
CA GLY A 254 78.45 85.62 -46.21
C GLY A 254 78.88 86.10 -47.59
N LYS A 255 79.26 85.18 -48.48
CA LYS A 255 79.59 85.48 -49.88
C LYS A 255 78.40 86.05 -50.66
N LEU A 256 77.21 85.47 -50.51
CA LEU A 256 75.96 85.95 -51.12
C LEU A 256 75.58 87.36 -50.67
N ARG A 257 75.70 87.65 -49.37
CA ARG A 257 75.47 89.00 -48.80
C ARG A 257 76.45 90.03 -49.37
N ASN A 258 77.72 89.65 -49.52
CA ASN A 258 78.75 90.53 -50.10
C ASN A 258 78.53 90.82 -51.60
N LEU A 259 77.88 89.90 -52.32
CA LEU A 259 77.57 90.04 -53.76
C LEU A 259 76.20 90.68 -54.06
N LYS A 260 75.37 91.01 -53.04
CA LYS A 260 73.98 91.50 -53.19
C LYS A 260 73.12 90.63 -54.14
N VAL A 261 73.35 89.32 -54.18
CA VAL A 261 72.54 88.38 -54.96
C VAL A 261 71.56 87.65 -54.03
N PRO A 262 70.25 87.67 -54.30
CA PRO A 262 69.26 86.91 -53.53
C PRO A 262 69.49 85.39 -53.59
N ARG A 263 69.37 84.71 -52.43
CA ARG A 263 69.61 83.25 -52.22
C ARG A 263 68.96 82.30 -53.26
N HIS A 264 67.82 82.68 -53.84
CA HIS A 264 67.08 81.85 -54.80
C HIS A 264 67.67 81.85 -56.22
N LEU A 265 68.52 82.81 -56.57
CA LEU A 265 69.17 82.86 -57.89
C LEU A 265 70.41 81.96 -57.95
N CYS A 266 71.15 81.77 -56.84
CA CYS A 266 72.37 80.95 -56.83
C CYS A 266 72.13 79.44 -56.64
N LEU A 267 71.09 79.01 -55.92
CA LEU A 267 70.69 77.59 -55.87
C LEU A 267 70.30 77.05 -57.24
N THR A 268 69.79 77.93 -58.11
CA THR A 268 69.36 77.59 -59.46
C THR A 268 70.53 77.54 -60.47
N GLN A 269 71.71 78.08 -60.13
CA GLN A 269 72.88 78.12 -61.03
C GLN A 269 73.91 77.00 -60.76
N ALA A 270 73.90 76.40 -59.57
CA ALA A 270 74.75 75.23 -59.25
C ALA A 270 74.14 73.89 -59.73
N ALA A 271 72.90 73.88 -60.18
CA ALA A 271 72.21 72.72 -60.74
C ALA A 271 72.08 72.79 -62.29
N GLY A 272 73.09 73.29 -62.99
CA GLY A 272 73.12 73.40 -64.45
C GLY A 272 73.92 72.30 -65.17
N LEU A 273 73.19 71.36 -65.80
CA LEU A 273 73.44 70.62 -67.07
C LEU A 273 74.74 69.76 -67.23
N GLN A 274 74.75 68.52 -67.71
CA GLN A 274 73.75 67.56 -68.23
C GLN A 274 74.46 66.19 -68.42
N GLY A 275 73.76 65.06 -68.19
CA GLY A 275 74.21 63.72 -68.54
C GLY A 275 73.27 62.63 -67.99
N GLU A 276 72.42 62.09 -68.86
CA GLU A 276 71.31 61.17 -68.62
C GLU A 276 71.71 59.83 -67.95
N PHE A 277 70.86 59.32 -67.05
CA PHE A 277 70.09 58.09 -67.27
C PHE A 277 68.91 58.02 -66.28
N SER A 278 67.72 57.99 -66.87
CA SER A 278 66.46 57.30 -66.52
C SER A 278 65.81 57.40 -65.13
N GLN A 279 64.49 57.63 -65.21
CA GLN A 279 63.44 57.59 -64.18
C GLN A 279 63.62 56.48 -63.14
N ASP A 280 63.46 56.80 -61.85
CA ASP A 280 62.24 56.38 -61.14
C ASP A 280 62.11 56.97 -59.72
N GLU A 281 60.87 57.39 -59.45
CA GLU A 281 60.15 57.44 -58.17
C GLU A 281 60.92 57.72 -56.86
N ILE A 282 60.79 58.97 -56.40
CA ILE A 282 60.83 59.31 -54.97
C ILE A 282 59.60 58.69 -54.30
N LYS A 283 59.80 57.54 -53.65
CA LYS A 283 58.97 57.09 -52.53
C LYS A 283 59.87 56.88 -51.34
N ALA A 284 59.56 57.60 -50.27
CA ALA A 284 60.11 57.37 -48.94
C ALA A 284 59.93 55.90 -48.56
N VAL A 285 61.03 55.20 -48.33
CA VAL A 285 61.04 53.86 -47.73
C VAL A 285 62.22 53.78 -46.77
N GLU A 286 61.88 53.41 -45.54
CA GLU A 286 62.73 53.06 -44.42
C GLU A 286 63.88 52.10 -44.78
N PRO A 287 64.96 52.09 -43.97
CA PRO A 287 66.18 51.35 -44.31
C PRO A 287 65.96 49.85 -44.22
N ARG A 288 66.07 49.18 -45.37
CA ARG A 288 66.18 47.72 -45.48
C ARG A 288 67.64 47.35 -45.69
N GLU A 289 68.31 46.95 -44.61
CA GLU A 289 69.43 46.02 -44.64
C GLU A 289 68.98 44.71 -45.27
N TYR A 290 69.83 44.08 -46.10
CA TYR A 290 70.04 42.62 -46.29
C TYR A 290 71.07 42.51 -47.45
N SER A 291 72.06 41.64 -47.46
CA SER A 291 72.14 40.21 -47.12
C SER A 291 73.65 39.83 -47.03
N ALA A 292 74.13 38.74 -46.45
CA ALA A 292 73.81 37.31 -46.57
C ALA A 292 74.72 36.57 -45.54
N LYS A 293 74.48 35.39 -44.97
CA LYS A 293 73.53 34.26 -45.06
C LYS A 293 73.81 33.35 -43.83
N THR A 294 72.79 32.66 -43.30
CA THR A 294 72.62 31.17 -43.31
C THR A 294 71.46 30.75 -42.38
N ASP A 295 70.52 29.99 -42.97
CA ASP A 295 69.66 28.89 -42.48
C ASP A 295 69.28 28.82 -40.98
N GLY A 296 68.04 28.54 -40.56
CA GLY A 296 66.84 28.11 -41.26
C GLY A 296 65.93 27.41 -40.22
N GLU A 297 64.86 28.08 -39.77
CA GLU A 297 63.80 27.49 -38.95
C GLU A 297 62.45 27.80 -39.61
N GLU A 298 61.68 26.75 -39.90
CA GLU A 298 60.38 26.82 -40.56
C GLU A 298 59.27 26.59 -39.52
N SER A 299 58.30 27.50 -39.48
CA SER A 299 57.17 27.51 -38.55
C SER A 299 55.90 26.97 -39.19
N LEU A 300 55.33 25.97 -38.51
CA LEU A 300 53.97 25.41 -38.49
C LEU A 300 52.88 26.09 -39.36
N LYS A 301 52.15 25.28 -40.15
CA LYS A 301 50.67 25.23 -40.16
C LYS A 301 50.06 24.03 -40.92
N SER A 302 49.30 23.24 -40.16
CA SER A 302 48.06 22.50 -40.43
C SER A 302 47.60 22.16 -41.86
N ALA A 303 47.42 20.87 -42.14
CA ALA A 303 46.41 20.32 -43.05
C ALA A 303 45.96 18.91 -42.58
N ALA A 304 44.68 18.59 -42.78
CA ALA A 304 43.96 17.45 -42.21
C ALA A 304 44.16 16.11 -42.96
N VAL A 305 44.25 14.99 -42.20
CA VAL A 305 43.58 13.64 -42.28
C VAL A 305 43.55 12.90 -43.66
N PRO A 306 43.75 11.55 -43.84
CA PRO A 306 43.34 10.41 -42.97
C PRO A 306 44.25 9.14 -42.84
N CYS A 307 43.93 8.35 -41.79
CA CYS A 307 43.86 6.87 -41.66
C CYS A 307 45.01 5.92 -42.08
N GLN A 308 45.47 5.03 -41.16
CA GLN A 308 45.06 3.60 -41.04
C GLN A 308 46.00 2.75 -40.14
N LYS A 309 45.37 2.00 -39.22
CA LYS A 309 45.57 0.58 -38.84
C LYS A 309 46.90 0.04 -38.24
N ARG A 310 46.65 -0.70 -37.13
CA ARG A 310 47.19 -2.02 -36.70
C ARG A 310 48.64 -2.02 -36.18
N LYS A 311 49.10 -2.89 -35.29
CA LYS A 311 48.58 -3.85 -34.28
C LYS A 311 49.85 -4.30 -33.52
N SER A 312 49.63 -4.86 -32.33
CA SER A 312 50.43 -5.87 -31.62
C SER A 312 51.82 -5.54 -31.02
N SER A 313 51.91 -5.97 -29.76
CA SER A 313 53.06 -6.27 -28.91
C SER A 313 54.00 -7.34 -29.48
N PRO A 314 55.22 -7.56 -28.93
CA PRO A 314 55.35 -8.49 -27.80
C PRO A 314 56.46 -8.17 -26.76
N LYS A 315 56.36 -8.97 -25.68
CA LYS A 315 57.18 -9.18 -24.49
C LYS A 315 58.31 -10.21 -24.75
N ILE A 316 59.38 -10.23 -23.95
CA ILE A 316 60.31 -11.37 -23.56
C ILE A 316 61.52 -10.72 -22.83
N GLN A 317 61.71 -10.88 -21.51
CA GLN A 317 62.36 -11.97 -20.74
C GLN A 317 63.89 -12.10 -20.90
N SER A 318 64.63 -12.08 -19.77
CA SER A 318 65.79 -12.95 -19.49
C SER A 318 66.17 -12.92 -18.01
N GLU A 319 66.51 -14.11 -17.52
CA GLU A 319 66.87 -14.55 -16.16
C GLU A 319 68.36 -14.25 -15.84
N THR A 320 68.69 -13.85 -14.61
CA THR A 320 69.44 -14.58 -13.55
C THR A 320 70.84 -15.10 -13.93
N GLU A 321 71.89 -14.57 -13.28
CA GLU A 321 72.88 -15.36 -12.52
C GLU A 321 73.87 -14.49 -11.70
N ASP A 322 74.45 -15.13 -10.68
CA ASP A 322 74.98 -14.65 -9.40
C ASP A 322 76.35 -13.93 -9.37
N GLY A 323 76.55 -13.14 -8.30
CA GLY A 323 77.87 -12.71 -7.79
C GLY A 323 77.79 -11.78 -6.56
N LYS A 324 78.09 -12.31 -5.36
CA LYS A 324 78.24 -11.59 -4.06
C LYS A 324 79.74 -11.35 -3.75
N PRO A 325 80.14 -10.62 -2.68
CA PRO A 325 79.65 -9.35 -2.11
C PRO A 325 80.81 -8.35 -1.80
N GLN A 326 80.52 -7.05 -1.67
CA GLN A 326 81.38 -6.07 -0.96
C GLN A 326 80.49 -4.85 -0.65
N ASP A 327 79.86 -4.81 0.52
CA ASP A 327 80.34 -4.17 1.77
C ASP A 327 80.47 -2.66 1.65
N SER A 328 79.38 -1.94 1.95
CA SER A 328 79.37 -0.56 2.46
C SER A 328 77.94 -0.18 2.87
N ASP A 329 77.78 0.01 4.17
CA ASP A 329 76.75 0.75 4.92
C ASP A 329 75.54 1.34 4.18
N GLU A 330 74.34 0.82 4.50
CA GLU A 330 73.07 1.58 4.43
C GLU A 330 71.94 0.86 5.21
N GLU A 331 72.18 0.54 6.48
CA GLU A 331 71.23 -0.17 7.36
C GLU A 331 70.15 0.74 8.01
N LEU A 332 69.73 1.84 7.36
CA LEU A 332 68.82 2.84 7.98
C LEU A 332 67.58 3.25 7.17
N GLN A 333 67.18 2.51 6.13
CA GLN A 333 65.91 2.78 5.41
C GLN A 333 64.92 1.61 5.32
N GLU A 334 65.27 0.41 5.78
CA GLU A 334 64.40 -0.77 5.60
C GLU A 334 63.32 -0.94 6.68
N LYS A 335 63.44 -0.25 7.82
CA LYS A 335 62.55 -0.42 8.99
C LYS A 335 61.28 0.47 8.97
N SER A 336 61.19 1.44 8.07
CA SER A 336 60.04 2.38 8.02
C SER A 336 59.02 2.06 6.93
N LEU A 337 59.35 1.21 5.95
CA LEU A 337 58.46 0.86 4.83
C LEU A 337 57.74 -0.49 5.02
N THR A 338 58.19 -1.31 5.97
CA THR A 338 57.62 -2.63 6.27
C THR A 338 56.15 -2.60 6.72
N PRO A 339 55.69 -1.62 7.53
CA PRO A 339 54.27 -1.56 7.93
C PRO A 339 53.35 -1.12 6.79
N LEU A 340 53.84 -0.22 5.92
CA LEU A 340 53.04 0.34 4.82
C LEU A 340 52.88 -0.66 3.66
N LEU A 341 53.92 -1.46 3.39
CA LEU A 341 53.87 -2.52 2.38
C LEU A 341 53.01 -3.71 2.82
N ASN A 342 53.03 -4.07 4.11
CA ASN A 342 52.15 -5.12 4.64
C ASN A 342 50.66 -4.70 4.58
N SER A 343 50.35 -3.43 4.88
CA SER A 343 48.99 -2.89 4.77
C SER A 343 48.48 -2.87 3.32
N LEU A 344 49.34 -2.60 2.35
CA LEU A 344 48.97 -2.64 0.92
C LEU A 344 48.77 -4.09 0.43
N TYR A 345 49.52 -5.05 0.98
CA TYR A 345 49.40 -6.46 0.62
C TYR A 345 48.11 -7.11 1.15
N GLU A 346 47.64 -6.71 2.33
CA GLU A 346 46.34 -7.13 2.89
C GLU A 346 45.16 -6.54 2.10
N VAL A 347 45.27 -5.27 1.69
CA VAL A 347 44.25 -4.60 0.87
C VAL A 347 44.13 -5.26 -0.52
N GLU A 348 45.24 -5.65 -1.14
CA GLU A 348 45.23 -6.35 -2.43
C GLU A 348 44.59 -7.76 -2.34
N GLN A 349 44.69 -8.44 -1.19
CA GLN A 349 44.00 -9.72 -0.96
C GLN A 349 42.48 -9.55 -0.80
N ASP A 350 42.03 -8.51 -0.08
CA ASP A 350 40.62 -8.19 0.08
C ASP A 350 39.97 -7.79 -1.26
N PHE A 351 40.70 -7.08 -2.13
CA PHE A 351 40.22 -6.74 -3.48
C PHE A 351 40.17 -7.97 -4.41
N GLN A 352 41.05 -8.96 -4.24
CA GLN A 352 41.01 -10.21 -5.00
C GLN A 352 39.84 -11.13 -4.58
N GLU A 353 39.38 -11.06 -3.32
CA GLU A 353 38.13 -11.73 -2.92
C GLU A 353 36.88 -11.10 -3.56
N TYR A 354 36.87 -9.78 -3.72
CA TYR A 354 35.79 -9.08 -4.43
C TYR A 354 35.76 -9.36 -5.94
N LEU A 355 36.93 -9.60 -6.57
CA LEU A 355 37.04 -9.94 -8.00
C LEU A 355 36.68 -11.40 -8.34
N LYS A 356 36.66 -12.30 -7.34
CA LYS A 356 36.18 -13.69 -7.50
C LYS A 356 34.65 -13.80 -7.56
N LEU A 357 33.93 -12.73 -7.23
CA LEU A 357 32.50 -12.64 -7.46
C LEU A 357 32.29 -12.19 -8.91
N GLY A 358 31.96 -13.16 -9.78
CA GLY A 358 31.62 -12.90 -11.18
C GLY A 358 30.48 -11.87 -11.34
N PRO A 359 30.21 -11.39 -12.57
CA PRO A 359 29.26 -10.32 -12.83
C PRO A 359 27.95 -10.59 -12.11
N LEU A 360 27.58 -9.71 -11.17
CA LEU A 360 26.30 -9.75 -10.48
C LEU A 360 25.22 -9.28 -11.46
N GLU A 361 25.01 -10.06 -12.52
CA GLU A 361 23.80 -9.97 -13.34
C GLU A 361 22.63 -10.29 -12.42
N SER A 362 21.98 -9.21 -11.96
CA SER A 362 20.54 -9.13 -11.73
C SER A 362 19.90 -10.44 -11.25
N LYS A 363 20.30 -10.90 -10.07
CA LYS A 363 19.50 -11.86 -9.29
C LYS A 363 18.31 -11.09 -8.73
N LEU A 364 17.38 -10.73 -9.61
CA LEU A 364 16.02 -10.42 -9.22
C LEU A 364 15.57 -11.57 -8.33
N MET A 365 15.25 -11.26 -7.08
CA MET A 365 14.66 -12.19 -6.14
C MET A 365 13.31 -12.64 -6.70
N CYS A 366 13.32 -13.66 -7.56
CA CYS A 366 12.11 -14.38 -7.94
C CYS A 366 11.66 -15.18 -6.73
N VAL A 367 10.68 -14.66 -6.00
CA VAL A 367 9.93 -15.44 -5.02
C VAL A 367 9.02 -16.39 -5.81
N ILE A 368 9.50 -17.61 -6.06
CA ILE A 368 8.63 -18.69 -6.53
C ILE A 368 7.85 -19.18 -5.32
N GLY A 369 6.60 -18.71 -5.21
CA GLY A 369 5.67 -19.22 -4.20
C GLY A 369 5.34 -20.68 -4.50
N ARG A 370 5.80 -21.60 -3.65
CA ARG A 370 5.32 -22.98 -3.67
C ARG A 370 3.96 -23.00 -2.95
N ALA A 371 2.90 -23.35 -3.67
CA ALA A 371 1.60 -23.60 -3.05
C ALA A 371 1.72 -24.80 -2.11
N MET A 372 1.65 -24.54 -0.81
CA MET A 372 1.50 -25.58 0.21
C MET A 372 0.05 -26.05 0.18
N PRO A 373 -0.22 -27.37 0.17
CA PRO A 373 -1.59 -27.85 0.30
C PRO A 373 -2.16 -27.33 1.62
N ILE A 374 -3.29 -26.64 1.52
CA ILE A 374 -4.09 -26.25 2.68
C ILE A 374 -4.38 -27.55 3.44
N HIS A 375 -4.04 -27.57 4.73
CA HIS A 375 -4.32 -28.69 5.62
C HIS A 375 -5.81 -29.03 5.49
N LYS A 376 -6.13 -30.19 4.92
CA LYS A 376 -7.49 -30.71 5.03
C LYS A 376 -7.70 -30.96 6.52
N GLU A 377 -8.82 -30.44 7.03
CA GLU A 377 -9.27 -30.75 8.39
C GLU A 377 -9.19 -32.26 8.61
N PRO A 378 -8.69 -32.72 9.77
CA PRO A 378 -8.66 -34.14 10.06
C PRO A 378 -10.09 -34.67 10.04
N GLU A 379 -10.29 -35.62 9.11
CA GLU A 379 -11.45 -36.47 9.00
C GLU A 379 -11.77 -37.07 10.38
N GLU A 380 -12.98 -36.80 10.88
CA GLU A 380 -13.52 -37.43 12.09
C GLU A 380 -13.50 -38.95 11.92
N MET A 381 -12.78 -39.63 12.81
CA MET A 381 -12.93 -41.07 13.03
C MET A 381 -13.18 -41.33 14.53
N PRO A 382 -14.08 -42.27 14.86
CA PRO A 382 -14.65 -42.37 16.19
C PRO A 382 -13.76 -43.15 17.16
N GLY A 383 -13.68 -42.63 18.39
CA GLY A 383 -13.72 -43.40 19.64
C GLY A 383 -12.49 -44.23 20.05
N ARG A 384 -11.82 -43.77 21.11
CA ARG A 384 -11.54 -44.61 22.30
C ARG A 384 -11.10 -43.76 23.49
N SER A 385 -11.84 -43.87 24.60
CA SER A 385 -11.44 -43.43 25.94
C SER A 385 -10.26 -44.27 26.46
N PRO A 386 -9.44 -43.75 27.39
CA PRO A 386 -9.77 -43.95 28.81
C PRO A 386 -9.47 -42.74 29.74
N THR A 387 -10.40 -42.56 30.68
CA THR A 387 -10.29 -42.32 32.13
C THR A 387 -9.01 -41.71 32.76
N GLU A 388 -9.29 -40.66 33.55
CA GLU A 388 -8.63 -40.17 34.78
C GLU A 388 -7.29 -39.41 34.75
N GLY A 389 -7.38 -38.17 35.26
CA GLY A 389 -6.55 -37.73 36.40
C GLY A 389 -5.34 -36.87 36.07
N GLY A 390 -5.37 -35.58 36.43
CA GLY A 390 -4.14 -34.79 36.60
C GLY A 390 -4.24 -33.34 36.16
N SER A 391 -4.73 -32.50 37.06
CA SER A 391 -4.58 -31.04 37.04
C SER A 391 -3.14 -30.59 36.78
N THR A 392 -2.89 -29.85 35.71
CA THR A 392 -1.88 -28.79 35.68
C THR A 392 -2.33 -27.68 34.75
N ALA A 393 -2.51 -26.50 35.32
CA ALA A 393 -2.83 -25.26 34.65
C ALA A 393 -1.75 -24.94 33.60
N LYS A 394 -2.07 -25.16 32.32
CA LYS A 394 -1.33 -24.54 31.21
C LYS A 394 -1.79 -23.10 31.13
N SER A 395 -1.04 -22.20 31.76
CA SER A 395 -1.23 -20.77 31.64
C SER A 395 -1.18 -20.37 30.17
N ASN A 396 -2.25 -19.76 29.70
CA ASN A 396 -2.42 -19.23 28.36
C ASN A 396 -1.26 -18.26 28.05
N ARG A 397 -0.46 -18.53 27.02
CA ARG A 397 0.76 -17.77 26.66
C ARG A 397 0.48 -16.44 25.93
N HIS A 398 -0.75 -15.93 26.02
CA HIS A 398 -1.16 -14.71 25.33
C HIS A 398 -1.35 -13.59 26.35
N ILE A 399 -0.54 -12.54 26.20
CA ILE A 399 -0.65 -11.32 27.01
C ILE A 399 -1.91 -10.57 26.53
N THR A 400 -2.95 -10.53 27.36
CA THR A 400 -4.17 -9.75 27.11
C THR A 400 -3.99 -8.29 27.53
N ALA A 401 -4.71 -7.39 26.86
CA ALA A 401 -4.65 -5.95 27.13
C ALA A 401 -5.02 -5.58 28.58
N GLU A 402 -5.86 -6.39 29.24
CA GLU A 402 -6.19 -6.24 30.66
C GLU A 402 -4.98 -6.46 31.58
N MET A 403 -4.09 -7.40 31.24
CA MET A 403 -2.85 -7.63 31.99
C MET A 403 -1.90 -6.43 31.89
N ILE A 404 -1.82 -5.80 30.73
CA ILE A 404 -1.02 -4.58 30.51
C ILE A 404 -1.62 -3.39 31.29
N LYS A 405 -2.95 -3.34 31.39
CA LYS A 405 -3.68 -2.30 32.14
C LYS A 405 -3.57 -2.47 33.66
N ALA A 406 -3.42 -3.70 34.15
CA ALA A 406 -3.16 -3.97 35.57
C ALA A 406 -1.76 -3.50 35.99
N LEU A 407 -0.74 -3.74 35.15
CA LEU A 407 0.64 -3.34 35.42
C LEU A 407 0.86 -1.82 35.46
N THR A 408 0.01 -1.05 34.77
CA THR A 408 0.10 0.42 34.75
C THR A 408 -0.61 1.11 35.92
N LYS A 409 -1.47 0.39 36.66
CA LYS A 409 -2.12 0.93 37.87
C LYS A 409 -1.27 0.83 39.14
N GLU A 410 -0.24 -0.01 39.14
CA GLU A 410 0.62 -0.23 40.32
C GLU A 410 1.75 0.81 40.46
N GLN A 411 1.92 1.70 39.47
CA GLN A 411 2.91 2.80 39.52
C GLN A 411 2.32 4.16 39.96
N VAL A 412 1.07 4.21 40.40
CA VAL A 412 0.46 5.40 41.01
C VAL A 412 -0.07 5.03 42.39
N GLY A 413 0.85 4.76 43.30
CA GLY A 413 0.63 4.61 44.73
C GLY A 413 1.65 5.44 45.49
#